data_AF-A0A373A5T1-F1
#
_entry.id   AF-A0A373A5T1-F1
#
_cell.length_a   1.000
_cell.length_b   1.000
_cell.length_c   1.000
_cell.angle_alpha   90.00
_cell.angle_beta   90.00
_cell.angle_gamma   90.00
#
_symmetry.space_group_name_H-M   'P 1'
#
loop_
_entity.id
_entity.type
_entity.pdbx_description
1 polymer ?
#
loop_
_entity_poly.entity_id
_entity_poly.type
_entity_poly.pdbx_seq_one_letter_code
_entity_poly.pdbx_strand_id
1 'polypeptide(L)'
;MNFGSDLRVCKVRMVRFGVGCPGSVRSPADGTEHGRSSRPVLFSCTEELSMGQATGSPDHRTTAVRTPATRRRRAVRVAVATALTALPLAAVLTVGSAAPLAPPLGACSGPDCPATWPPPNNGDFPGRDATINVFTGGDYTVTGRAAEAEGKIVTLGNLTVDKNGGGIYNMGVVGVGSRVVPPNGSDFVTAGGNVDVLTGNAILIGGSDSHGPAFGNLRHAGSVTGTVNIDPTGESIQDPNAAAPYQSVLTQIEEVSDCVGRATATGTVDISPSQATFTGDGTSMKQVFNVTQNLASPSGGQIGLVFNNIPAGATVVVNMLGDSPIINTYTGTGLAGDQTTDMRSKLMYNFPTATSAQILGSAQFQGSVMAGNPGGTTTIAQPGMNGRVYLAGNLVHTGTGGYEIHSYPFDGDLPDCAVTPSPSPTSPTPSPSPTSPSPTSPSPTSPSPTSPSPTSPSPTSPSPTSPSPTSPAPTSPAPTSPSASATTSSAGPGPTSHHPTKAPTSQHPGGGELPSTGAGNAPVVFGLAGVGLLGLGGLAVLAARRRGRHS
;
A
#
# COMPACT_ATOMS: atom_id res chain seq x y z
N MET A 1 2.48 -35.37 49.98
CA MET A 1 2.47 -34.37 51.07
C MET A 1 2.82 -33.05 50.38
N ASN A 2 1.86 -32.16 50.10
CA ASN A 2 1.08 -31.33 51.03
C ASN A 2 2.01 -30.38 51.81
N PHE A 3 1.79 -29.07 51.86
CA PHE A 3 0.90 -28.15 51.11
C PHE A 3 1.41 -26.72 51.41
N GLY A 4 1.06 -25.69 50.63
CA GLY A 4 1.27 -24.30 51.07
C GLY A 4 1.51 -23.28 49.95
N SER A 5 0.44 -22.63 49.52
CA SER A 5 0.48 -21.37 48.76
C SER A 5 0.02 -20.22 49.66
N ASP A 6 0.52 -19.01 49.43
CA ASP A 6 -0.01 -17.80 50.07
C ASP A 6 0.09 -16.62 49.10
N LEU A 7 -1.02 -15.94 48.84
CA LEU A 7 -1.16 -14.89 47.81
C LEU A 7 -2.00 -13.75 48.36
N ARG A 8 -1.38 -12.59 48.62
CA ARG A 8 -2.04 -11.45 49.26
C ARG A 8 -2.78 -10.56 48.25
N VAL A 9 -4.11 -10.61 48.28
CA VAL A 9 -4.98 -9.67 47.57
C VAL A 9 -5.41 -8.53 48.50
N CYS A 10 -5.08 -7.29 48.15
CA CYS A 10 -5.65 -6.10 48.81
C CYS A 10 -6.92 -5.63 48.10
N LYS A 11 -7.89 -5.13 48.89
CA LYS A 11 -9.30 -4.98 48.48
C LYS A 11 -9.72 -3.52 48.57
N VAL A 12 -9.89 -2.85 47.42
CA VAL A 12 -10.39 -1.46 47.34
C VAL A 12 -11.92 -1.46 47.29
N ARG A 13 -12.55 -0.42 47.83
CA ARG A 13 -13.95 -0.41 48.27
C ARG A 13 -14.79 0.54 47.41
N MET A 14 -15.76 0.00 46.67
CA MET A 14 -16.81 0.83 46.04
C MET A 14 -17.65 1.54 47.11
N VAL A 15 -18.05 2.78 46.82
CA VAL A 15 -19.06 3.54 47.59
C VAL A 15 -20.24 3.82 46.67
N ARG A 16 -21.45 3.43 47.11
CA ARG A 16 -22.72 3.84 46.50
C ARG A 16 -23.38 4.89 47.39
N PHE A 17 -23.99 5.89 46.76
CA PHE A 17 -25.09 6.68 47.32
C PHE A 17 -26.20 6.76 46.26
N GLY A 18 -27.46 6.84 46.70
CA GLY A 18 -28.59 7.03 45.78
C GLY A 18 -29.97 6.90 46.44
N VAL A 19 -30.79 7.93 46.23
CA VAL A 19 -32.26 8.03 46.36
C VAL A 19 -32.63 9.09 45.29
N GLY A 20 -33.56 8.90 44.35
CA GLY A 20 -35.03 8.90 44.53
C GLY A 20 -35.54 10.34 44.77
N CYS A 21 -36.51 10.91 44.05
CA CYS A 21 -37.52 10.37 43.11
C CYS A 21 -37.98 11.47 42.09
N PRO A 22 -38.93 11.20 41.16
CA PRO A 22 -39.01 11.92 39.86
C PRO A 22 -40.07 13.04 39.74
N GLY A 23 -40.02 13.77 38.62
CA GLY A 23 -41.10 14.62 38.10
C GLY A 23 -41.06 14.72 36.57
N SER A 24 -42.21 14.80 35.89
CA SER A 24 -42.32 14.89 34.43
C SER A 24 -43.56 15.68 34.02
N VAL A 25 -43.38 16.84 33.35
CA VAL A 25 -44.48 17.64 32.78
C VAL A 25 -44.05 18.32 31.46
N ARG A 26 -44.88 18.08 30.44
CA ARG A 26 -45.14 18.75 29.16
C ARG A 26 -44.55 20.16 28.89
N SER A 27 -44.17 20.38 27.62
CA SER A 27 -44.13 21.70 26.94
C SER A 27 -45.54 22.33 26.83
N PRO A 28 -45.69 23.65 26.54
CA PRO A 28 -45.69 24.07 25.12
C PRO A 28 -45.12 25.48 24.79
N ALA A 29 -44.74 25.61 23.51
CA ALA A 29 -44.87 26.74 22.56
C ALA A 29 -44.73 28.25 22.94
N ASP A 30 -44.08 28.94 21.99
CA ASP A 30 -44.35 30.31 21.47
C ASP A 30 -43.75 31.56 22.18
N GLY A 31 -43.53 32.62 21.39
CA GLY A 31 -43.17 33.98 21.87
C GLY A 31 -41.92 34.65 21.25
N THR A 32 -42.14 35.62 20.35
CA THR A 32 -41.19 36.66 19.87
C THR A 32 -40.69 37.59 21.01
N GLU A 33 -39.63 38.42 20.93
CA GLU A 33 -39.31 39.45 19.91
C GLU A 33 -37.86 40.07 20.05
N HIS A 34 -37.64 41.31 19.57
CA HIS A 34 -36.35 41.93 19.19
C HIS A 34 -35.30 42.33 20.29
N GLY A 35 -34.12 41.70 20.20
CA GLY A 35 -32.75 42.25 20.04
C GLY A 35 -32.24 43.61 20.60
N ARG A 36 -30.98 43.59 21.10
CA ARG A 36 -30.01 44.70 20.89
C ARG A 36 -28.52 44.28 20.99
N SER A 37 -27.67 45.11 20.37
CA SER A 37 -26.21 45.02 20.21
C SER A 37 -25.36 44.82 21.49
N SER A 38 -24.26 44.06 21.36
CA SER A 38 -22.95 44.36 21.96
C SER A 38 -21.80 43.69 21.20
N ARG A 39 -20.57 44.19 21.34
CA ARG A 39 -19.36 43.74 20.61
C ARG A 39 -18.59 42.64 21.37
N PRO A 40 -17.79 41.80 20.67
CA PRO A 40 -17.00 40.74 21.32
C PRO A 40 -15.80 41.30 22.10
N VAL A 41 -15.41 40.57 23.15
CA VAL A 41 -14.16 40.79 23.91
C VAL A 41 -13.15 39.74 23.49
N LEU A 42 -11.96 40.17 23.08
CA LEU A 42 -10.81 39.30 22.85
C LEU A 42 -10.17 38.95 24.20
N PHE A 43 -9.93 37.66 24.45
CA PHE A 43 -8.98 37.22 25.47
C PHE A 43 -7.77 36.59 24.79
N SER A 44 -6.58 37.03 25.19
CA SER A 44 -5.30 36.44 24.79
C SER A 44 -4.61 35.96 26.06
N CYS A 45 -4.15 34.72 26.06
CA CYS A 45 -3.31 34.17 27.12
C CYS A 45 -1.86 34.13 26.66
N THR A 46 -0.95 34.55 27.52
CA THR A 46 0.50 34.46 27.31
C THR A 46 1.10 34.07 28.65
N GLU A 47 1.82 32.94 28.70
CA GLU A 47 2.49 32.49 29.91
C GLU A 47 3.97 32.86 29.88
N GLU A 48 4.41 33.68 30.84
CA GLU A 48 5.82 33.78 31.23
C GLU A 48 6.07 32.91 32.46
N LEU A 49 7.12 32.07 32.44
CA LEU A 49 7.63 31.43 33.64
C LEU A 49 8.66 32.32 34.34
N SER A 50 8.33 32.75 35.56
CA SER A 50 9.22 33.52 36.42
C SER A 50 10.10 32.61 37.31
N MET A 51 11.39 32.92 37.40
CA MET A 51 12.35 32.22 38.27
C MET A 51 12.46 32.95 39.62
N GLY A 52 12.11 32.28 40.72
CA GLY A 52 12.10 32.86 42.06
C GLY A 52 13.49 33.06 42.68
N GLN A 53 13.70 34.20 43.36
CA GLN A 53 14.87 34.45 44.20
C GLN A 53 14.64 34.00 45.65
N ALA A 54 15.73 33.61 46.33
CA ALA A 54 15.78 33.43 47.79
C ALA A 54 16.77 34.42 48.42
N THR A 55 16.61 34.75 49.71
CA THR A 55 17.43 35.75 50.42
C THR A 55 17.83 35.26 51.83
N GLY A 56 19.03 35.62 52.31
CA GLY A 56 19.54 35.18 53.62
C GLY A 56 21.00 35.58 53.93
N SER A 57 21.15 36.75 54.57
CA SER A 57 22.33 37.39 55.22
C SER A 57 23.18 36.53 56.19
N PRO A 58 24.34 37.01 56.75
CA PRO A 58 25.24 38.14 56.38
C PRO A 58 26.77 37.86 56.54
N ASP A 59 27.58 38.94 56.45
CA ASP A 59 28.97 39.15 56.95
C ASP A 59 30.12 38.36 56.28
N HIS A 60 31.22 39.00 55.85
CA HIS A 60 32.03 39.96 56.62
C HIS A 60 32.73 41.05 55.75
N ARG A 61 33.19 42.14 56.38
CA ARG A 61 34.04 43.21 55.76
C ARG A 61 35.47 42.74 55.46
N THR A 62 36.13 43.35 54.44
CA THR A 62 37.35 44.20 54.58
C THR A 62 37.70 44.95 53.26
N THR A 63 38.38 46.10 53.38
CA THR A 63 38.93 47.00 52.32
C THR A 63 40.14 46.37 51.57
N ALA A 64 40.82 46.90 50.54
CA ALA A 64 41.03 48.26 49.97
C ALA A 64 41.77 48.14 48.57
N VAL A 65 42.15 49.14 47.75
CA VAL A 65 41.73 50.54 47.43
C VAL A 65 42.60 51.09 46.24
N ARG A 66 42.01 51.88 45.32
CA ARG A 66 42.65 52.88 44.38
C ARG A 66 43.67 52.42 43.28
N THR A 67 43.36 52.49 41.97
CA THR A 67 43.41 53.61 40.96
C THR A 67 44.73 53.76 40.15
N PRO A 68 44.72 54.33 38.92
CA PRO A 68 45.63 53.89 37.84
C PRO A 68 46.70 54.90 37.38
N ALA A 69 47.54 54.48 36.43
CA ALA A 69 48.45 55.35 35.66
C ALA A 69 48.29 55.14 34.14
N THR A 70 48.52 56.20 33.36
CA THR A 70 48.36 56.20 31.89
C THR A 70 49.70 56.08 31.16
N ARG A 71 49.72 55.52 29.95
CA ARG A 71 50.37 56.16 28.79
C ARG A 71 50.04 55.55 27.43
N ARG A 72 50.09 56.39 26.40
CA ARG A 72 50.07 56.05 24.97
C ARG A 72 51.51 55.81 24.46
N ARG A 73 51.75 54.82 23.58
CA ARG A 73 52.06 54.96 22.13
C ARG A 73 52.93 53.81 21.53
N ARG A 74 52.62 53.56 20.25
CA ARG A 74 53.43 52.97 19.15
C ARG A 74 53.61 51.44 19.10
N ALA A 75 53.16 50.93 17.95
CA ALA A 75 53.15 49.55 17.51
C ALA A 75 54.53 48.96 17.20
N VAL A 76 54.59 47.64 17.22
CA VAL A 76 55.55 46.80 16.50
C VAL A 76 54.74 45.91 15.54
N ARG A 77 55.22 45.71 14.31
CA ARG A 77 54.67 44.68 13.40
C ARG A 77 55.33 43.34 13.71
N VAL A 78 54.53 42.29 13.85
CA VAL A 78 55.00 40.89 13.86
C VAL A 78 54.21 40.12 12.79
N ALA A 79 54.88 39.23 12.06
CA ALA A 79 54.27 38.51 10.96
C ALA A 79 53.31 37.41 11.43
N VAL A 80 52.24 37.18 10.67
CA VAL A 80 51.34 36.03 10.87
C VAL A 80 51.93 34.82 10.16
N ALA A 81 52.29 33.78 10.91
CA ALA A 81 52.61 32.46 10.38
C ALA A 81 51.41 31.54 10.65
N THR A 82 50.65 31.19 9.61
CA THR A 82 49.50 30.28 9.71
C THR A 82 49.98 28.83 9.76
N ALA A 83 50.03 28.25 10.97
CA ALA A 83 50.29 26.82 11.13
C ALA A 83 49.04 26.00 10.75
N LEU A 84 49.13 25.24 9.66
CA LEU A 84 48.10 24.28 9.26
C LEU A 84 48.20 23.01 10.13
N THR A 85 47.36 22.92 11.17
CA THR A 85 47.21 21.71 11.97
C THR A 85 46.32 20.70 11.25
N ALA A 86 46.93 19.69 10.60
CA ALA A 86 46.20 18.56 10.07
C ALA A 86 45.63 17.71 11.23
N LEU A 87 44.30 17.66 11.34
CA LEU A 87 43.60 16.76 12.27
C LEU A 87 43.55 15.35 11.67
N PRO A 88 43.89 14.29 12.43
CA PRO A 88 43.71 12.93 11.97
C PRO A 88 42.21 12.59 11.91
N LEU A 89 41.74 12.08 10.77
CA LEU A 89 40.39 11.56 10.65
C LEU A 89 40.28 10.25 11.45
N ALA A 90 39.74 10.33 12.67
CA ALA A 90 39.33 9.16 13.42
C ALA A 90 38.10 8.55 12.74
N ALA A 91 38.26 7.39 12.09
CA ALA A 91 37.15 6.64 11.54
C ALA A 91 36.28 6.11 12.70
N VAL A 92 35.18 6.81 12.99
CA VAL A 92 34.17 6.35 13.94
C VAL A 92 33.46 5.15 13.29
N LEU A 93 33.73 3.95 13.81
CA LEU A 93 32.93 2.77 13.53
C LEU A 93 31.54 2.99 14.13
N THR A 94 30.60 3.45 13.30
CA THR A 94 29.19 3.56 13.67
C THR A 94 28.64 2.16 13.92
N VAL A 95 28.43 1.82 15.19
CA VAL A 95 27.65 0.65 15.59
C VAL A 95 26.28 0.79 14.94
N GLY A 96 25.86 -0.24 14.19
CA GLY A 96 24.79 -0.14 13.20
C GLY A 96 23.51 0.52 13.74
N SER A 97 23.09 1.60 13.08
CA SER A 97 21.90 2.35 13.44
C SER A 97 20.64 1.49 13.21
N ALA A 98 19.66 1.64 14.11
CA ALA A 98 18.29 1.41 13.71
C ALA A 98 17.97 2.38 12.56
N ALA A 99 17.43 1.85 11.47
CA ALA A 99 17.13 2.59 10.25
C ALA A 99 15.74 2.17 9.73
N PRO A 100 14.68 2.35 10.53
CA PRO A 100 13.32 2.10 10.07
C PRO A 100 12.94 3.12 8.99
N LEU A 101 11.93 2.79 8.20
CA LEU A 101 11.25 3.79 7.38
C LEU A 101 10.68 4.90 8.27
N ALA A 102 11.01 6.16 7.96
CA ALA A 102 10.44 7.31 8.65
C ALA A 102 8.95 7.48 8.30
N PRO A 103 8.09 7.87 9.25
CA PRO A 103 6.68 8.18 8.99
C PRO A 103 6.53 9.24 7.88
N PRO A 104 5.50 9.14 7.00
CA PRO A 104 4.31 8.31 7.11
C PRO A 104 4.42 6.91 6.45
N LEU A 105 5.63 6.37 6.32
CA LEU A 105 5.90 5.02 5.82
C LEU A 105 6.30 4.05 6.95
N GLY A 106 6.22 2.74 6.68
CA GLY A 106 6.81 1.69 7.52
C GLY A 106 5.85 1.07 8.54
N ALA A 107 6.21 1.17 9.82
CA ALA A 107 5.48 0.60 10.95
C ALA A 107 4.09 1.23 11.12
N CYS A 108 3.22 0.64 11.94
CA CYS A 108 1.92 1.24 12.24
C CYS A 108 2.09 2.57 13.01
N SER A 109 1.20 3.53 12.75
CA SER A 109 1.16 4.79 13.51
C SER A 109 -0.26 5.23 13.89
N GLY A 110 -0.36 6.06 14.93
CA GLY A 110 -1.64 6.45 15.55
C GLY A 110 -1.85 5.83 16.93
N PRO A 111 -2.93 6.20 17.65
CA PRO A 111 -3.19 5.74 19.01
C PRO A 111 -3.73 4.31 19.08
N ASP A 112 -4.41 3.84 18.02
CA ASP A 112 -5.20 2.60 18.02
C ASP A 112 -4.48 1.43 17.31
N CYS A 113 -3.16 1.51 17.13
CA CYS A 113 -2.38 0.43 16.49
C CYS A 113 -2.55 -0.89 17.24
N PRO A 114 -2.91 -2.00 16.55
CA PRO A 114 -3.07 -3.29 17.20
C PRO A 114 -1.73 -3.82 17.68
N ALA A 115 -1.72 -4.56 18.80
CA ALA A 115 -0.50 -5.20 19.31
C ALA A 115 -0.04 -6.40 18.45
N THR A 116 -0.93 -6.95 17.62
CA THR A 116 -0.69 -8.11 16.75
C THR A 116 -1.55 -8.01 15.50
N TRP A 117 -0.98 -8.26 14.32
CA TRP A 117 -1.73 -8.36 13.07
C TRP A 117 -2.24 -9.80 12.88
N PRO A 118 -3.56 -10.02 12.71
CA PRO A 118 -4.10 -11.35 12.45
C PRO A 118 -3.76 -11.85 11.03
N PRO A 119 -3.93 -13.15 10.73
CA PRO A 119 -4.02 -13.65 9.36
C PRO A 119 -5.15 -12.97 8.55
N PRO A 120 -5.13 -13.07 7.20
CA PRO A 120 -6.24 -12.62 6.35
C PRO A 120 -7.59 -13.18 6.82
N ASN A 121 -8.52 -12.30 7.14
CA ASN A 121 -9.82 -12.63 7.74
C ASN A 121 -10.89 -11.58 7.43
N ASN A 122 -12.15 -11.90 7.74
CA ASN A 122 -13.32 -11.04 7.54
C ASN A 122 -14.03 -10.65 8.86
N GLY A 123 -13.30 -10.67 9.99
CA GLY A 123 -13.83 -10.40 11.34
C GLY A 123 -13.91 -8.92 11.70
N ASP A 124 -13.92 -8.63 13.00
CA ASP A 124 -13.89 -7.26 13.52
C ASP A 124 -12.54 -6.56 13.31
N PHE A 125 -12.54 -5.23 13.34
CA PHE A 125 -11.33 -4.42 13.19
C PHE A 125 -10.48 -4.50 14.48
N PRO A 126 -9.27 -5.10 14.47
CA PRO A 126 -8.50 -5.33 15.70
C PRO A 126 -7.73 -4.09 16.18
N GLY A 127 -7.70 -3.03 15.37
CA GLY A 127 -7.01 -1.77 15.61
C GLY A 127 -7.04 -0.90 14.35
N ARG A 128 -6.32 0.24 14.36
CA ARG A 128 -6.27 1.18 13.22
C ARG A 128 -4.86 1.68 12.95
N ASP A 129 -4.58 2.00 11.68
CA ASP A 129 -3.27 2.42 11.22
C ASP A 129 -3.33 3.72 10.38
N ALA A 130 -2.65 4.76 10.84
CA ALA A 130 -2.53 6.05 10.17
C ALA A 130 -1.38 6.10 9.14
N THR A 131 -0.48 5.11 9.15
CA THR A 131 0.62 4.98 8.18
C THR A 131 0.04 4.66 6.81
N ILE A 132 0.69 5.16 5.75
CA ILE A 132 0.29 4.85 4.38
C ILE A 132 0.55 3.36 4.13
N ASN A 133 -0.46 2.65 3.62
CA ASN A 133 -0.33 1.25 3.22
C ASN A 133 0.03 1.11 1.74
N VAL A 134 -0.61 1.92 0.88
CA VAL A 134 -0.33 2.00 -0.55
C VAL A 134 0.06 3.44 -0.91
N PHE A 135 1.27 3.63 -1.41
CA PHE A 135 1.76 4.88 -1.98
C PHE A 135 2.14 4.67 -3.45
N THR A 136 1.67 5.56 -4.32
CA THR A 136 1.99 5.60 -5.74
C THR A 136 2.34 7.03 -6.14
N GLY A 137 3.55 7.28 -6.63
CA GLY A 137 3.97 8.61 -7.11
C GLY A 137 3.51 8.94 -8.53
N GLY A 138 3.23 7.90 -9.34
CA GLY A 138 2.55 8.01 -10.63
C GLY A 138 1.03 7.75 -10.53
N ASP A 139 0.45 7.20 -11.59
CA ASP A 139 -0.97 6.80 -11.66
C ASP A 139 -1.22 5.45 -10.97
N TYR A 140 -2.38 5.29 -10.33
CA TYR A 140 -2.88 4.01 -9.81
C TYR A 140 -4.08 3.54 -10.65
N THR A 141 -3.87 2.48 -11.43
CA THR A 141 -4.92 1.83 -12.24
C THR A 141 -5.33 0.48 -11.64
N VAL A 142 -6.62 0.26 -11.50
CA VAL A 142 -7.24 -1.03 -11.14
C VAL A 142 -7.87 -1.64 -12.38
N THR A 143 -7.51 -2.88 -12.71
CA THR A 143 -8.00 -3.60 -13.90
C THR A 143 -8.35 -5.07 -13.60
N GLY A 144 -8.78 -5.81 -14.62
CA GLY A 144 -9.04 -7.25 -14.48
C GLY A 144 -10.21 -7.49 -13.54
N ARG A 145 -10.03 -8.31 -12.50
CA ARG A 145 -11.04 -8.57 -11.46
C ARG A 145 -10.59 -8.22 -10.04
N ALA A 146 -9.45 -7.54 -9.90
CA ALA A 146 -8.94 -7.05 -8.62
C ALA A 146 -10.04 -6.38 -7.79
N ALA A 147 -10.15 -6.72 -6.51
CA ALA A 147 -11.32 -6.46 -5.68
C ALA A 147 -11.09 -5.36 -4.65
N GLU A 148 -9.97 -5.37 -3.92
CA GLU A 148 -9.84 -4.54 -2.71
C GLU A 148 -8.42 -3.97 -2.50
N ALA A 149 -8.30 -2.90 -1.71
CA ALA A 149 -7.06 -2.41 -1.10
C ALA A 149 -7.32 -1.83 0.29
N GLU A 150 -6.55 -2.27 1.28
CA GLU A 150 -6.73 -1.99 2.70
C GLU A 150 -5.78 -0.89 3.21
N GLY A 151 -6.20 -0.22 4.28
CA GLY A 151 -5.39 0.81 4.94
C GLY A 151 -5.35 2.11 4.14
N LYS A 152 -4.48 3.04 4.53
CA LYS A 152 -4.46 4.37 3.91
C LYS A 152 -3.80 4.33 2.53
N ILE A 153 -4.47 4.89 1.53
CA ILE A 153 -4.07 4.86 0.11
C ILE A 153 -3.78 6.27 -0.39
N VAL A 154 -2.64 6.47 -1.03
CA VAL A 154 -2.22 7.75 -1.63
C VAL A 154 -1.69 7.49 -3.04
N THR A 155 -2.25 8.16 -4.03
CA THR A 155 -1.69 8.27 -5.38
C THR A 155 -1.45 9.75 -5.71
N LEU A 156 -0.27 10.11 -6.20
CA LEU A 156 0.03 11.49 -6.61
C LEU A 156 -0.41 11.78 -8.06
N GLY A 157 -0.55 10.74 -8.87
CA GLY A 157 -1.25 10.80 -10.16
C GLY A 157 -2.75 10.56 -10.00
N ASN A 158 -3.35 10.06 -11.08
CA ASN A 158 -4.76 9.70 -11.17
C ASN A 158 -5.07 8.38 -10.43
N LEU A 159 -6.35 8.16 -10.15
CA LEU A 159 -6.90 6.88 -9.69
C LEU A 159 -7.93 6.40 -10.71
N THR A 160 -7.67 5.30 -11.41
CA THR A 160 -8.54 4.78 -12.47
C THR A 160 -9.05 3.39 -12.11
N VAL A 161 -10.36 3.13 -12.25
CA VAL A 161 -10.95 1.80 -12.01
C VAL A 161 -11.70 1.33 -13.25
N ASP A 162 -11.12 0.34 -13.93
CA ASP A 162 -11.61 -0.26 -15.18
C ASP A 162 -11.54 -1.81 -15.12
N LYS A 163 -12.48 -2.42 -14.38
CA LYS A 163 -12.51 -3.87 -14.17
C LYS A 163 -13.27 -4.60 -15.28
N ASN A 164 -12.70 -5.70 -15.74
CA ASN A 164 -13.27 -6.62 -16.73
C ASN A 164 -14.49 -7.36 -16.18
N GLY A 165 -15.67 -6.77 -16.41
CA GLY A 165 -16.96 -7.23 -15.89
C GLY A 165 -17.55 -6.34 -14.78
N GLY A 166 -16.90 -5.21 -14.47
CA GLY A 166 -17.39 -4.22 -13.51
C GLY A 166 -17.32 -4.66 -12.05
N GLY A 167 -18.22 -4.10 -11.25
CA GLY A 167 -18.34 -4.34 -9.81
C GLY A 167 -17.57 -3.32 -8.95
N ILE A 168 -17.67 -3.50 -7.63
CA ILE A 168 -17.06 -2.60 -6.64
C ILE A 168 -15.54 -2.86 -6.55
N TYR A 169 -14.76 -1.80 -6.36
CA TYR A 169 -13.40 -1.85 -5.81
C TYR A 169 -13.40 -1.22 -4.40
N ASN A 170 -13.09 -2.01 -3.38
CA ASN A 170 -13.14 -1.58 -1.98
C ASN A 170 -11.80 -0.93 -1.57
N MET A 171 -11.84 0.23 -0.90
CA MET A 171 -10.67 1.03 -0.58
C MET A 171 -10.68 1.51 0.88
N GLY A 172 -9.57 1.27 1.59
CA GLY A 172 -9.40 1.58 3.02
C GLY A 172 -9.98 0.51 3.95
N VAL A 173 -11.19 0.06 3.67
CA VAL A 173 -11.86 -1.09 4.31
C VAL A 173 -12.06 -2.18 3.27
N VAL A 174 -11.82 -3.43 3.65
CA VAL A 174 -11.83 -4.60 2.76
C VAL A 174 -12.63 -5.74 3.39
N GLY A 175 -13.28 -6.57 2.57
CA GLY A 175 -14.01 -7.75 3.00
C GLY A 175 -13.10 -8.84 3.57
N VAL A 176 -11.91 -9.02 2.99
CA VAL A 176 -10.85 -9.90 3.55
C VAL A 176 -9.53 -9.13 3.63
N GLY A 177 -8.84 -9.24 4.76
CA GLY A 177 -7.54 -8.60 4.96
C GLY A 177 -7.03 -8.74 6.39
N SER A 178 -6.14 -7.82 6.79
CA SER A 178 -5.73 -7.70 8.20
C SER A 178 -6.87 -7.22 9.11
N ARG A 179 -7.88 -6.58 8.50
CA ARG A 179 -8.97 -5.78 9.09
C ARG A 179 -8.47 -4.54 9.83
N VAL A 180 -7.22 -4.12 9.61
CA VAL A 180 -6.61 -2.91 10.19
C VAL A 180 -6.86 -1.70 9.29
N VAL A 181 -7.97 -1.03 9.57
CA VAL A 181 -8.50 0.13 8.82
C VAL A 181 -7.84 1.45 9.24
N PRO A 182 -7.97 2.56 8.47
CA PRO A 182 -7.42 3.85 8.89
C PRO A 182 -8.20 4.52 10.04
N PRO A 183 -7.67 5.59 10.66
CA PRO A 183 -8.37 6.37 11.68
C PRO A 183 -9.66 7.01 11.14
N ASN A 184 -10.77 6.91 11.88
CA ASN A 184 -12.07 7.44 11.43
C ASN A 184 -12.00 8.95 11.14
N GLY A 185 -12.60 9.36 10.02
CA GLY A 185 -12.63 10.75 9.56
C GLY A 185 -11.34 11.25 8.90
N SER A 186 -10.31 10.41 8.78
CA SER A 186 -9.14 10.72 7.96
C SER A 186 -9.42 10.51 6.46
N ASP A 187 -8.57 11.07 5.60
CA ASP A 187 -8.61 10.76 4.17
C ASP A 187 -8.10 9.32 3.97
N PHE A 188 -9.02 8.38 3.69
CA PHE A 188 -8.71 6.97 3.43
C PHE A 188 -8.03 6.80 2.06
N VAL A 189 -8.49 7.59 1.09
CA VAL A 189 -7.93 7.65 -0.27
C VAL A 189 -7.57 9.10 -0.58
N THR A 190 -6.35 9.34 -1.05
CA THR A 190 -5.94 10.61 -1.65
C THR A 190 -5.50 10.40 -3.10
N ALA A 191 -6.00 11.22 -4.03
CA ALA A 191 -5.58 11.26 -5.43
C ALA A 191 -5.08 12.66 -5.82
N GLY A 192 -3.88 12.75 -6.38
CA GLY A 192 -3.28 13.99 -6.87
C GLY A 192 -3.72 14.40 -8.28
N GLY A 193 -4.34 13.49 -9.03
CA GLY A 193 -5.01 13.73 -10.30
C GLY A 193 -6.53 13.55 -10.21
N ASN A 194 -7.12 13.05 -11.30
CA ASN A 194 -8.53 12.65 -11.38
C ASN A 194 -8.80 11.34 -10.62
N VAL A 195 -10.08 11.06 -10.41
CA VAL A 195 -10.60 9.74 -9.99
C VAL A 195 -11.62 9.27 -11.03
N ASP A 196 -11.22 8.38 -11.92
CA ASP A 196 -12.01 7.98 -13.08
C ASP A 196 -12.50 6.52 -12.96
N VAL A 197 -13.79 6.35 -12.65
CA VAL A 197 -14.44 5.05 -12.45
C VAL A 197 -15.28 4.69 -13.67
N LEU A 198 -14.80 3.76 -14.50
CA LEU A 198 -15.41 3.49 -15.80
C LEU A 198 -16.75 2.74 -15.69
N THR A 199 -17.61 2.87 -16.69
CA THR A 199 -18.99 2.35 -16.69
C THR A 199 -19.10 0.89 -16.26
N GLY A 200 -19.92 0.63 -15.23
CA GLY A 200 -20.11 -0.70 -14.64
C GLY A 200 -19.23 -0.99 -13.43
N ASN A 201 -18.23 -0.14 -13.17
CA ASN A 201 -17.44 -0.15 -11.94
C ASN A 201 -18.04 0.76 -10.87
N ALA A 202 -17.63 0.54 -9.62
CA ALA A 202 -17.81 1.48 -8.52
C ALA A 202 -16.57 1.45 -7.60
N ILE A 203 -16.25 2.55 -6.93
CA ILE A 203 -15.42 2.55 -5.72
C ILE A 203 -16.34 2.48 -4.50
N LEU A 204 -15.92 1.79 -3.44
CA LEU A 204 -16.47 1.93 -2.10
C LEU A 204 -15.36 2.27 -1.11
N ILE A 205 -15.53 3.37 -0.37
CA ILE A 205 -14.64 3.81 0.70
C ILE A 205 -15.38 3.73 2.02
N GLY A 206 -14.77 3.04 3.00
CA GLY A 206 -15.37 2.80 4.31
C GLY A 206 -16.21 1.53 4.39
N GLY A 207 -16.86 1.32 5.54
CA GLY A 207 -17.70 0.17 5.86
C GLY A 207 -17.90 0.01 7.37
N SER A 208 -18.15 -1.22 7.82
CA SER A 208 -18.38 -1.53 9.24
C SER A 208 -17.97 -2.95 9.65
N ASP A 209 -17.93 -3.19 10.95
CA ASP A 209 -17.88 -4.51 11.58
C ASP A 209 -19.02 -4.68 12.60
N SER A 210 -18.92 -5.59 13.57
CA SER A 210 -19.95 -5.76 14.61
C SER A 210 -19.89 -4.72 15.74
N HIS A 211 -18.82 -3.92 15.81
CA HIS A 211 -18.56 -2.92 16.83
C HIS A 211 -18.86 -1.49 16.36
N GLY A 212 -18.73 -1.21 15.05
CA GLY A 212 -19.14 0.07 14.49
C GLY A 212 -18.59 0.40 13.09
N PRO A 213 -18.63 1.69 12.70
CA PRO A 213 -18.18 2.13 11.39
C PRO A 213 -16.67 2.36 11.30
N ALA A 214 -16.10 2.00 10.16
CA ALA A 214 -14.78 2.41 9.69
C ALA A 214 -14.99 3.36 8.49
N PHE A 215 -14.72 4.65 8.67
CA PHE A 215 -15.20 5.69 7.77
C PHE A 215 -14.14 6.77 7.51
N GLY A 216 -14.13 7.35 6.31
CA GLY A 216 -13.16 8.37 5.93
C GLY A 216 -13.41 8.94 4.53
N ASN A 217 -12.57 9.88 4.12
CA ASN A 217 -12.80 10.71 2.92
C ASN A 217 -12.07 10.17 1.69
N LEU A 218 -12.57 10.59 0.52
CA LEU A 218 -11.80 10.67 -0.72
C LEU A 218 -11.32 12.13 -0.88
N ARG A 219 -10.01 12.40 -0.79
CA ARG A 219 -9.44 13.69 -1.20
C ARG A 219 -8.92 13.59 -2.63
N HIS A 220 -9.29 14.52 -3.50
CA HIS A 220 -8.88 14.51 -4.91
C HIS A 220 -8.59 15.92 -5.44
N ALA A 221 -7.58 16.09 -6.29
CA ALA A 221 -7.32 17.40 -6.92
C ALA A 221 -8.13 17.59 -8.22
N GLY A 222 -8.15 16.55 -9.07
CA GLY A 222 -8.88 16.51 -10.32
C GLY A 222 -10.38 16.27 -10.16
N SER A 223 -11.05 15.93 -11.26
CA SER A 223 -12.47 15.55 -11.26
C SER A 223 -12.66 14.11 -10.77
N VAL A 224 -13.81 13.84 -10.13
CA VAL A 224 -14.33 12.48 -9.97
C VAL A 224 -15.31 12.19 -11.11
N THR A 225 -15.16 11.05 -11.77
CA THR A 225 -16.13 10.54 -12.76
C THR A 225 -16.57 9.12 -12.43
N GLY A 226 -17.81 8.78 -12.78
CA GLY A 226 -18.41 7.48 -12.48
C GLY A 226 -18.93 7.35 -11.04
N THR A 227 -18.92 6.13 -10.51
CA THR A 227 -19.55 5.80 -9.22
C THR A 227 -18.52 5.71 -8.09
N VAL A 228 -18.58 6.64 -7.14
CA VAL A 228 -17.85 6.55 -5.87
C VAL A 228 -18.86 6.54 -4.72
N ASN A 229 -18.89 5.45 -3.96
CA ASN A 229 -19.65 5.34 -2.73
C ASN A 229 -18.73 5.60 -1.54
N ILE A 230 -19.17 6.41 -0.58
CA ILE A 230 -18.47 6.64 0.69
C ILE A 230 -19.48 6.36 1.81
N ASP A 231 -19.26 5.28 2.56
CA ASP A 231 -20.24 4.71 3.48
C ASP A 231 -19.56 4.29 4.80
N PRO A 232 -20.21 4.46 5.97
CA PRO A 232 -21.50 5.12 6.19
C PRO A 232 -21.41 6.65 6.33
N THR A 233 -20.21 7.24 6.46
CA THR A 233 -20.02 8.69 6.61
C THR A 233 -18.66 9.14 6.08
N GLY A 234 -18.63 10.10 5.16
CA GLY A 234 -17.39 10.70 4.67
C GLY A 234 -17.65 11.63 3.48
N GLU A 235 -16.64 12.36 3.04
CA GLU A 235 -16.76 13.36 1.98
C GLU A 235 -15.88 13.04 0.77
N SER A 236 -16.34 13.44 -0.43
CA SER A 236 -15.48 13.59 -1.61
C SER A 236 -15.00 15.03 -1.66
N ILE A 237 -13.78 15.26 -1.18
CA ILE A 237 -13.19 16.58 -0.94
C ILE A 237 -12.32 16.94 -2.15
N GLN A 238 -12.82 17.84 -3.00
CA GLN A 238 -11.99 18.43 -4.05
C GLN A 238 -11.02 19.46 -3.46
N ASP A 239 -9.73 19.20 -3.58
CA ASP A 239 -8.64 20.01 -3.06
C ASP A 239 -7.48 20.02 -4.08
N PRO A 240 -7.27 21.13 -4.81
CA PRO A 240 -6.18 21.23 -5.79
C PRO A 240 -4.77 20.98 -5.22
N ASN A 241 -4.60 20.95 -3.90
CA ASN A 241 -3.34 20.68 -3.21
C ASN A 241 -3.29 19.27 -2.61
N ALA A 242 -4.21 18.36 -2.95
CA ALA A 242 -4.32 17.01 -2.37
C ALA A 242 -2.98 16.23 -2.32
N ALA A 243 -2.15 16.36 -3.35
CA ALA A 243 -0.83 15.72 -3.43
C ALA A 243 0.27 16.42 -2.61
N ALA A 244 0.10 17.71 -2.27
CA ALA A 244 1.17 18.55 -1.71
C ALA A 244 1.73 18.04 -0.35
N PRO A 245 0.93 17.52 0.61
CA PRO A 245 1.45 16.94 1.85
C PRO A 245 2.33 15.70 1.66
N TYR A 246 2.29 15.09 0.48
CA TYR A 246 2.87 13.77 0.20
C TYR A 246 4.07 13.82 -0.76
N GLN A 247 4.43 15.00 -1.28
CA GLN A 247 5.56 15.15 -2.23
C GLN A 247 6.92 14.72 -1.63
N SER A 248 7.16 14.98 -0.35
CA SER A 248 8.39 14.52 0.32
C SER A 248 8.44 12.99 0.50
N VAL A 249 7.28 12.31 0.45
CA VAL A 249 7.19 10.84 0.58
C VAL A 249 7.63 10.17 -0.72
N LEU A 250 7.40 10.80 -1.88
CA LEU A 250 7.95 10.37 -3.17
C LEU A 250 9.49 10.39 -3.11
N THR A 251 10.09 11.54 -2.77
CA THR A 251 11.55 11.67 -2.66
C THR A 251 12.13 10.69 -1.63
N GLN A 252 11.45 10.47 -0.50
CA GLN A 252 11.86 9.46 0.49
C GLN A 252 11.89 8.04 -0.11
N ILE A 253 10.93 7.66 -0.96
CA ILE A 253 10.89 6.34 -1.60
C ILE A 253 11.99 6.22 -2.67
N GLU A 254 12.21 7.25 -3.48
CA GLU A 254 13.30 7.31 -4.47
C GLU A 254 14.66 7.15 -3.78
N GLU A 255 14.96 8.00 -2.79
CA GLU A 255 16.23 8.00 -2.06
C GLU A 255 16.46 6.67 -1.30
N VAL A 256 15.47 6.17 -0.57
CA VAL A 256 15.60 4.92 0.19
C VAL A 256 15.73 3.72 -0.75
N SER A 257 15.01 3.69 -1.87
CA SER A 257 15.09 2.57 -2.82
C SER A 257 16.45 2.50 -3.53
N ASP A 258 17.01 3.63 -3.99
CA ASP A 258 18.36 3.74 -4.57
C ASP A 258 19.46 3.49 -3.52
N CYS A 259 19.28 3.95 -2.28
CA CYS A 259 20.13 3.61 -1.14
C CYS A 259 20.18 2.09 -0.96
N VAL A 260 19.04 1.46 -0.68
CA VAL A 260 18.91 0.03 -0.36
C VAL A 260 19.31 -0.86 -1.55
N GLY A 261 19.05 -0.42 -2.78
CA GLY A 261 19.47 -1.09 -4.02
C GLY A 261 20.99 -1.19 -4.20
N ARG A 262 21.76 -0.28 -3.57
CA ARG A 262 23.23 -0.27 -3.57
C ARG A 262 23.84 -0.85 -2.29
N ALA A 263 23.03 -1.35 -1.36
CA ALA A 263 23.53 -2.02 -0.17
C ALA A 263 24.36 -3.26 -0.53
N THR A 264 25.40 -3.53 0.28
CA THR A 264 26.21 -4.74 0.12
C THR A 264 25.39 -5.96 0.50
N ALA A 265 25.32 -6.96 -0.39
CA ALA A 265 24.62 -8.21 -0.11
C ALA A 265 25.31 -8.96 1.04
N THR A 266 24.53 -9.40 2.02
CA THR A 266 24.98 -10.22 3.16
C THR A 266 24.63 -11.70 2.97
N GLY A 267 23.93 -12.04 1.89
CA GLY A 267 23.54 -13.40 1.56
C GLY A 267 23.57 -13.66 0.05
N THR A 268 23.47 -14.93 -0.31
CA THR A 268 23.45 -15.38 -1.71
C THR A 268 22.05 -15.80 -2.14
N VAL A 269 21.79 -15.77 -3.45
CA VAL A 269 20.59 -16.35 -4.05
C VAL A 269 21.00 -17.42 -5.06
N ASP A 270 20.39 -18.59 -4.98
CA ASP A 270 20.43 -19.63 -6.02
C ASP A 270 19.05 -19.75 -6.66
N ILE A 271 18.96 -19.87 -7.98
CA ILE A 271 17.69 -19.86 -8.72
C ILE A 271 17.60 -21.10 -9.62
N SER A 272 16.63 -21.94 -9.31
CA SER A 272 16.32 -23.18 -10.03
C SER A 272 14.96 -23.10 -10.73
N PRO A 273 14.63 -24.02 -11.66
CA PRO A 273 13.36 -24.00 -12.39
C PRO A 273 12.07 -24.10 -11.57
N SER A 274 12.16 -24.41 -10.27
CA SER A 274 11.00 -24.55 -9.37
C SER A 274 11.12 -23.77 -8.05
N GLN A 275 12.30 -23.21 -7.74
CA GLN A 275 12.59 -22.56 -6.46
C GLN A 275 13.76 -21.57 -6.56
N ALA A 276 13.65 -20.42 -5.91
CA ALA A 276 14.77 -19.54 -5.55
C ALA A 276 15.07 -19.67 -4.05
N THR A 277 16.34 -19.84 -3.72
CA THR A 277 16.83 -20.07 -2.36
C THR A 277 17.78 -18.96 -1.95
N PHE A 278 17.30 -18.10 -1.05
CA PHE A 278 18.04 -17.02 -0.41
C PHE A 278 18.75 -17.58 0.83
N THR A 279 20.08 -17.50 0.90
CA THR A 279 20.85 -17.98 2.05
C THR A 279 21.62 -16.82 2.70
N GLY A 280 21.18 -16.39 3.89
CA GLY A 280 21.83 -15.33 4.65
C GLY A 280 23.15 -15.77 5.30
N ASP A 281 23.92 -14.83 5.84
CA ASP A 281 25.15 -15.11 6.59
C ASP A 281 24.91 -15.74 7.98
N GLY A 282 23.67 -15.76 8.48
CA GLY A 282 23.32 -16.29 9.79
C GLY A 282 23.72 -15.41 10.97
N THR A 283 24.15 -14.16 10.74
CA THR A 283 24.64 -13.25 11.79
C THR A 283 24.15 -11.80 11.65
N SER A 284 23.98 -11.27 10.43
CA SER A 284 23.52 -9.90 10.19
C SER A 284 22.02 -9.74 10.46
N MET A 285 21.65 -8.73 11.26
CA MET A 285 20.24 -8.38 11.49
C MET A 285 19.59 -7.62 10.32
N LYS A 286 20.37 -7.29 9.28
CA LYS A 286 19.92 -6.71 8.02
C LYS A 286 20.43 -7.62 6.90
N GLN A 287 19.58 -8.55 6.43
CA GLN A 287 19.90 -9.54 5.40
C GLN A 287 19.57 -8.98 4.02
N VAL A 288 20.58 -8.81 3.16
CA VAL A 288 20.43 -8.20 1.83
C VAL A 288 20.77 -9.21 0.74
N PHE A 289 19.85 -9.39 -0.20
CA PHE A 289 19.97 -10.27 -1.36
C PHE A 289 19.83 -9.46 -2.65
N ASN A 290 20.82 -9.55 -3.54
CA ASN A 290 20.81 -8.85 -4.82
C ASN A 290 20.53 -9.82 -5.97
N VAL A 291 19.42 -9.60 -6.68
CA VAL A 291 18.85 -10.52 -7.68
C VAL A 291 18.85 -9.86 -9.06
N THR A 292 19.58 -10.43 -10.02
CA THR A 292 19.71 -9.90 -11.40
C THR A 292 18.87 -10.66 -12.43
N GLN A 293 18.02 -11.59 -11.98
CA GLN A 293 17.22 -12.48 -12.82
C GLN A 293 15.76 -12.46 -12.34
N ASN A 294 14.84 -12.99 -13.16
CA ASN A 294 13.45 -13.17 -12.73
C ASN A 294 13.35 -14.28 -11.68
N LEU A 295 12.55 -14.04 -10.65
CA LEU A 295 12.12 -15.08 -9.70
C LEU A 295 10.92 -15.83 -10.29
N ALA A 296 11.19 -16.55 -11.39
CA ALA A 296 10.24 -17.36 -12.15
C ALA A 296 10.97 -18.54 -12.82
N SER A 297 10.24 -19.53 -13.33
CA SER A 297 10.85 -20.64 -14.07
C SER A 297 11.37 -20.17 -15.45
N PRO A 298 12.23 -20.95 -16.13
CA PRO A 298 12.65 -20.67 -17.52
C PRO A 298 11.51 -20.56 -18.54
N SER A 299 10.30 -21.04 -18.22
CA SER A 299 9.09 -20.87 -19.03
C SER A 299 8.15 -19.76 -18.52
N GLY A 300 8.63 -18.91 -17.61
CA GLY A 300 7.84 -17.86 -16.96
C GLY A 300 6.86 -18.37 -15.89
N GLY A 301 6.93 -19.64 -15.51
CA GLY A 301 6.04 -20.27 -14.52
C GLY A 301 6.38 -19.89 -13.07
N GLN A 302 5.49 -20.25 -12.15
CA GLN A 302 5.65 -19.94 -10.72
C GLN A 302 6.79 -20.76 -10.06
N ILE A 303 7.55 -20.14 -9.16
CA ILE A 303 8.56 -20.81 -8.32
C ILE A 303 8.33 -20.55 -6.83
N GLY A 304 8.88 -21.41 -5.98
CA GLY A 304 8.93 -21.21 -4.53
C GLY A 304 10.06 -20.24 -4.14
N LEU A 305 9.90 -19.50 -3.05
CA LEU A 305 10.92 -18.65 -2.45
C LEU A 305 11.26 -19.23 -1.06
N VAL A 306 12.53 -19.52 -0.80
CA VAL A 306 12.97 -20.13 0.48
C VAL A 306 14.10 -19.31 1.08
N PHE A 307 14.01 -19.01 2.36
CA PHE A 307 14.96 -18.17 3.09
C PHE A 307 15.69 -19.00 4.16
N ASN A 308 16.91 -19.40 3.84
CA ASN A 308 17.79 -20.17 4.72
C ASN A 308 18.72 -19.24 5.51
N ASN A 309 19.09 -19.68 6.73
CA ASN A 309 20.10 -19.03 7.56
C ASN A 309 19.83 -17.53 7.84
N ILE A 310 18.55 -17.16 8.03
CA ILE A 310 18.12 -15.82 8.45
C ILE A 310 18.07 -15.78 9.99
N PRO A 311 18.73 -14.81 10.66
CA PRO A 311 18.60 -14.64 12.10
C PRO A 311 17.16 -14.27 12.51
N ALA A 312 16.71 -14.78 13.66
CA ALA A 312 15.36 -14.50 14.16
C ALA A 312 15.14 -12.99 14.39
N GLY A 313 14.11 -12.42 13.76
CA GLY A 313 13.80 -11.00 13.83
C GLY A 313 14.69 -10.09 12.96
N ALA A 314 15.55 -10.65 12.10
CA ALA A 314 16.28 -9.87 11.10
C ALA A 314 15.34 -9.23 10.06
N THR A 315 15.77 -8.11 9.49
CA THR A 315 15.16 -7.49 8.31
C THR A 315 15.70 -8.18 7.07
N VAL A 316 14.83 -8.53 6.13
CA VAL A 316 15.19 -9.21 4.87
C VAL A 316 14.84 -8.31 3.70
N VAL A 317 15.83 -7.98 2.87
CA VAL A 317 15.68 -7.18 1.66
C VAL A 317 16.05 -8.04 0.44
N VAL A 318 15.15 -8.12 -0.53
CA VAL A 318 15.38 -8.71 -1.84
C VAL A 318 15.39 -7.60 -2.89
N ASN A 319 16.58 -7.15 -3.28
CA ASN A 319 16.80 -6.17 -4.34
C ASN A 319 16.67 -6.83 -5.71
N MET A 320 15.66 -6.44 -6.48
CA MET A 320 15.42 -6.86 -7.86
C MET A 320 16.08 -5.86 -8.83
N LEU A 321 17.29 -6.19 -9.29
CA LEU A 321 18.20 -5.29 -10.01
C LEU A 321 18.09 -5.35 -11.55
N GLY A 322 16.96 -5.82 -12.08
CA GLY A 322 16.68 -5.82 -13.52
C GLY A 322 15.89 -4.58 -13.96
N ASP A 323 15.90 -4.28 -15.27
CA ASP A 323 15.07 -3.20 -15.84
C ASP A 323 13.57 -3.59 -15.92
N SER A 324 13.30 -4.88 -16.13
CA SER A 324 11.95 -5.46 -16.27
C SER A 324 11.72 -6.73 -15.41
N PRO A 325 11.95 -6.69 -14.08
CA PRO A 325 11.98 -7.88 -13.23
C PRO A 325 10.59 -8.46 -12.96
N ILE A 326 10.51 -9.79 -13.02
CA ILE A 326 9.31 -10.58 -12.69
C ILE A 326 9.58 -11.42 -11.44
N ILE A 327 8.70 -11.33 -10.46
CA ILE A 327 8.50 -12.32 -9.41
C ILE A 327 7.22 -13.07 -9.74
N ASN A 328 7.29 -14.38 -9.99
CA ASN A 328 6.11 -15.22 -10.21
C ASN A 328 6.12 -16.38 -9.21
N THR A 329 5.23 -16.35 -8.22
CA THR A 329 5.35 -17.25 -7.06
C THR A 329 4.03 -17.74 -6.46
N TYR A 330 4.12 -18.95 -5.89
CA TYR A 330 3.11 -19.59 -5.05
C TYR A 330 3.46 -19.48 -3.55
N THR A 331 4.47 -18.69 -3.17
CA THR A 331 5.00 -18.64 -1.80
C THR A 331 4.26 -17.64 -0.93
N GLY A 332 3.84 -18.11 0.26
CA GLY A 332 3.14 -17.31 1.24
C GLY A 332 1.69 -17.78 1.40
N THR A 333 1.32 -18.09 2.65
CA THR A 333 -0.02 -18.60 3.00
C THR A 333 -0.87 -17.56 3.73
N GLY A 334 -0.25 -16.55 4.35
CA GLY A 334 -0.91 -15.63 5.27
C GLY A 334 -1.16 -16.21 6.67
N LEU A 335 -0.83 -17.48 6.90
CA LEU A 335 -1.04 -18.21 8.17
C LEU A 335 0.26 -18.35 8.96
N ALA A 336 0.19 -18.25 10.28
CA ALA A 336 1.35 -18.38 11.17
C ALA A 336 2.04 -19.76 11.03
N GLY A 337 3.37 -19.78 11.06
CA GLY A 337 4.19 -20.97 10.80
C GLY A 337 4.57 -21.18 9.33
N ASP A 338 4.04 -20.36 8.40
CA ASP A 338 4.65 -20.18 7.09
C ASP A 338 5.82 -19.19 7.19
N GLN A 339 6.99 -19.59 6.72
CA GLN A 339 8.23 -18.83 6.86
C GLN A 339 8.10 -17.39 6.35
N THR A 340 7.49 -17.17 5.20
CA THR A 340 7.36 -15.82 4.64
C THR A 340 6.32 -14.98 5.37
N THR A 341 5.28 -15.61 5.93
CA THR A 341 4.26 -14.96 6.77
C THR A 341 4.86 -14.54 8.11
N ASP A 342 5.65 -15.40 8.76
CA ASP A 342 6.29 -15.12 10.04
C ASP A 342 7.36 -14.02 9.92
N MET A 343 7.98 -13.85 8.74
CA MET A 343 8.90 -12.73 8.43
C MET A 343 8.21 -11.47 7.88
N ARG A 344 6.90 -11.50 7.61
CA ARG A 344 6.19 -10.49 6.77
C ARG A 344 6.54 -9.05 7.09
N SER A 345 6.45 -8.62 8.36
CA SER A 345 6.65 -7.21 8.70
C SER A 345 8.10 -6.75 8.68
N LYS A 346 9.04 -7.65 8.38
CA LYS A 346 10.46 -7.35 8.21
C LYS A 346 11.02 -7.79 6.85
N LEU A 347 10.16 -8.27 5.94
CA LEU A 347 10.50 -8.66 4.58
C LEU A 347 10.15 -7.55 3.59
N MET A 348 11.08 -7.18 2.71
CA MET A 348 10.88 -6.19 1.65
C MET A 348 11.48 -6.65 0.31
N TYR A 349 10.73 -6.45 -0.77
CA TYR A 349 11.19 -6.56 -2.15
C TYR A 349 11.39 -5.16 -2.72
N ASN A 350 12.62 -4.84 -3.14
CA ASN A 350 13.00 -3.51 -3.57
C ASN A 350 13.36 -3.50 -5.07
N PHE A 351 12.80 -2.56 -5.81
CA PHE A 351 12.88 -2.43 -7.26
C PHE A 351 13.48 -1.05 -7.62
N PRO A 352 14.79 -0.84 -7.41
CA PRO A 352 15.40 0.50 -7.43
C PRO A 352 15.30 1.22 -8.78
N THR A 353 15.60 0.52 -9.87
CA THR A 353 15.71 1.11 -11.22
C THR A 353 14.63 0.61 -12.18
N ALA A 354 13.78 -0.34 -11.76
CA ALA A 354 12.87 -1.07 -12.64
C ALA A 354 11.92 -0.13 -13.41
N THR A 355 11.91 -0.25 -14.73
CA THR A 355 10.95 0.44 -15.61
C THR A 355 9.61 -0.31 -15.68
N SER A 356 9.64 -1.63 -15.51
CA SER A 356 8.44 -2.48 -15.45
C SER A 356 8.64 -3.62 -14.45
N ALA A 357 8.01 -3.55 -13.28
CA ALA A 357 8.04 -4.61 -12.28
C ALA A 357 6.75 -5.45 -12.33
N GLN A 358 6.84 -6.75 -12.15
CA GLN A 358 5.67 -7.65 -12.12
C GLN A 358 5.74 -8.60 -10.92
N ILE A 359 4.68 -8.64 -10.12
CA ILE A 359 4.51 -9.55 -8.98
C ILE A 359 3.26 -10.40 -9.23
N LEU A 360 3.49 -11.66 -9.60
CA LEU A 360 2.54 -12.56 -10.25
C LEU A 360 2.44 -13.91 -9.51
N GLY A 361 1.41 -14.69 -9.83
CA GLY A 361 1.27 -16.08 -9.40
C GLY A 361 -0.04 -16.36 -8.67
N SER A 362 0.00 -17.22 -7.66
CA SER A 362 -1.21 -17.64 -6.92
C SER A 362 -1.03 -17.70 -5.40
N ALA A 363 -0.12 -16.91 -4.83
CA ALA A 363 0.13 -16.88 -3.40
C ALA A 363 -0.77 -15.90 -2.64
N GLN A 364 -0.82 -16.07 -1.32
CA GLN A 364 -0.94 -14.92 -0.42
C GLN A 364 0.48 -14.37 -0.23
N PHE A 365 0.93 -13.50 -1.12
CA PHE A 365 2.28 -12.93 -1.12
C PHE A 365 2.55 -12.24 0.21
N GLN A 366 3.76 -12.39 0.77
CA GLN A 366 4.13 -11.85 2.08
C GLN A 366 5.35 -10.92 1.96
N GLY A 367 5.30 -9.81 2.68
CA GLY A 367 6.35 -8.80 2.69
C GLY A 367 5.94 -7.53 1.94
N SER A 368 6.65 -6.45 2.21
CA SER A 368 6.40 -5.14 1.59
C SER A 368 7.12 -4.99 0.25
N VAL A 369 6.64 -4.10 -0.61
CA VAL A 369 7.22 -3.79 -1.92
C VAL A 369 7.61 -2.32 -1.99
N MET A 370 8.79 -2.03 -2.51
CA MET A 370 9.32 -0.68 -2.74
C MET A 370 9.83 -0.56 -4.17
N ALA A 371 9.55 0.55 -4.88
CA ALA A 371 10.12 0.81 -6.21
C ALA A 371 10.57 2.27 -6.34
N GLY A 372 11.84 2.48 -6.71
CA GLY A 372 12.50 3.79 -6.70
C GLY A 372 12.43 4.59 -7.99
N ASN A 373 11.94 4.01 -9.08
CA ASN A 373 11.90 4.68 -10.39
C ASN A 373 10.54 5.40 -10.60
N PRO A 374 10.49 6.75 -10.63
CA PRO A 374 9.24 7.49 -10.87
C PRO A 374 8.69 7.34 -12.30
N GLY A 375 9.52 6.95 -13.26
CA GLY A 375 9.07 6.56 -14.60
C GLY A 375 8.68 5.08 -14.72
N GLY A 376 8.80 4.31 -13.64
CA GLY A 376 8.51 2.88 -13.60
C GLY A 376 7.01 2.57 -13.49
N THR A 377 6.62 1.34 -13.81
CA THR A 377 5.27 0.81 -13.57
C THR A 377 5.36 -0.54 -12.89
N THR A 378 4.67 -0.71 -11.75
CA THR A 378 4.61 -1.99 -11.02
C THR A 378 3.23 -2.62 -11.19
N THR A 379 3.19 -3.81 -11.80
CA THR A 379 1.97 -4.62 -11.92
C THR A 379 1.92 -5.64 -10.79
N ILE A 380 0.87 -5.56 -9.95
CA ILE A 380 0.59 -6.56 -8.91
C ILE A 380 -0.60 -7.41 -9.38
N ALA A 381 -0.39 -8.73 -9.44
CA ALA A 381 -1.38 -9.75 -9.74
C ALA A 381 -1.19 -10.98 -8.82
N GLN A 382 -1.48 -10.78 -7.54
CA GLN A 382 -1.52 -11.84 -6.53
C GLN A 382 -2.90 -11.93 -5.90
N PRO A 383 -3.43 -13.14 -5.61
CA PRO A 383 -4.68 -13.32 -4.87
C PRO A 383 -4.77 -12.47 -3.60
N GLY A 384 -3.67 -12.31 -2.86
CA GLY A 384 -3.54 -11.11 -2.03
C GLY A 384 -2.12 -10.76 -1.63
N MET A 385 -1.85 -9.47 -1.54
CA MET A 385 -0.57 -8.83 -1.23
C MET A 385 -0.52 -8.44 0.25
N ASN A 386 0.28 -9.13 1.06
CA ASN A 386 0.32 -8.96 2.52
C ASN A 386 1.56 -8.15 2.94
N GLY A 387 1.47 -6.82 2.84
CA GLY A 387 2.54 -5.88 3.17
C GLY A 387 2.27 -4.51 2.59
N ARG A 388 3.20 -3.56 2.82
CA ARG A 388 3.14 -2.22 2.24
C ARG A 388 3.43 -2.23 0.74
N VAL A 389 2.92 -1.24 0.01
CA VAL A 389 3.24 -1.01 -1.41
C VAL A 389 3.68 0.45 -1.57
N TYR A 390 4.98 0.69 -1.80
CA TYR A 390 5.60 2.02 -1.81
C TYR A 390 6.33 2.29 -3.13
N LEU A 391 5.65 2.95 -4.07
CA LEU A 391 6.09 3.06 -5.46
C LEU A 391 6.31 4.53 -5.82
N ALA A 392 7.50 4.89 -6.30
CA ALA A 392 7.76 6.20 -6.88
C ALA A 392 7.01 6.38 -8.23
N GLY A 393 6.89 5.30 -9.01
CA GLY A 393 6.18 5.29 -10.30
C GLY A 393 4.71 4.86 -10.18
N ASN A 394 4.18 4.27 -11.26
CA ASN A 394 2.78 3.86 -11.39
C ASN A 394 2.49 2.50 -10.72
N LEU A 395 1.23 2.28 -10.35
CA LEU A 395 0.68 1.00 -9.87
C LEU A 395 -0.41 0.49 -10.82
N VAL A 396 -0.28 -0.76 -11.29
CA VAL A 396 -1.37 -1.50 -11.93
C VAL A 396 -1.75 -2.66 -11.01
N HIS A 397 -2.90 -2.58 -10.35
CA HIS A 397 -3.47 -3.72 -9.63
C HIS A 397 -4.42 -4.47 -10.57
N THR A 398 -4.19 -5.77 -10.76
CA THR A 398 -4.98 -6.59 -11.69
C THR A 398 -5.14 -8.02 -11.19
N GLY A 399 -6.02 -8.80 -11.81
CA GLY A 399 -6.28 -10.17 -11.38
C GLY A 399 -7.35 -10.89 -12.21
N THR A 400 -7.45 -12.20 -12.01
CA THR A 400 -8.49 -13.07 -12.63
C THR A 400 -9.63 -13.40 -11.69
N GLY A 401 -9.43 -13.25 -10.38
CA GLY A 401 -10.45 -13.27 -9.33
C GLY A 401 -10.41 -11.99 -8.50
N GLY A 402 -11.06 -12.00 -7.34
CA GLY A 402 -10.89 -10.94 -6.35
C GLY A 402 -9.48 -10.98 -5.79
N TYR A 403 -8.65 -10.06 -6.27
CA TYR A 403 -7.24 -9.91 -5.86
C TYR A 403 -7.14 -8.66 -4.98
N GLU A 404 -6.40 -8.76 -3.89
CA GLU A 404 -6.53 -7.89 -2.71
C GLU A 404 -5.17 -7.34 -2.25
N ILE A 405 -5.11 -6.10 -1.75
CA ILE A 405 -3.92 -5.55 -1.07
C ILE A 405 -4.26 -5.36 0.41
N HIS A 406 -3.53 -5.99 1.31
CA HIS A 406 -3.82 -6.00 2.75
C HIS A 406 -2.89 -5.06 3.53
N SER A 407 -3.32 -4.61 4.71
CA SER A 407 -2.62 -3.65 5.56
C SER A 407 -1.75 -4.34 6.61
N TYR A 408 -0.48 -4.57 6.25
CA TYR A 408 0.53 -5.11 7.17
C TYR A 408 1.75 -4.19 7.25
N PRO A 409 2.26 -3.89 8.45
CA PRO A 409 3.32 -2.92 8.66
C PRO A 409 4.67 -3.40 8.12
N PHE A 410 5.59 -2.46 7.92
CA PHE A 410 7.01 -2.75 7.78
C PHE A 410 7.78 -2.19 8.97
N ASP A 411 8.08 -3.07 9.93
CA ASP A 411 8.82 -2.82 11.15
C ASP A 411 10.34 -3.11 10.98
N GLY A 412 10.82 -3.18 9.73
CA GLY A 412 12.20 -3.54 9.41
C GLY A 412 13.18 -2.37 9.48
N ASP A 413 14.41 -2.66 9.91
CA ASP A 413 15.56 -1.76 9.83
C ASP A 413 16.29 -1.97 8.50
N LEU A 414 16.21 -0.99 7.61
CA LEU A 414 16.80 -1.05 6.27
C LEU A 414 18.34 -0.97 6.33
N PRO A 415 19.06 -1.58 5.37
CA PRO A 415 20.52 -1.58 5.36
C PRO A 415 21.09 -0.17 5.20
N ASP A 416 22.10 0.15 6.00
CA ASP A 416 22.85 1.40 5.88
C ASP A 416 23.66 1.38 4.58
N CYS A 417 23.52 2.42 3.77
CA CYS A 417 24.11 2.48 2.45
C CYS A 417 25.44 3.23 2.53
N ALA A 418 26.52 2.59 2.09
CA ALA A 418 27.85 3.22 2.10
C ALA A 418 27.89 4.40 1.11
N VAL A 419 27.64 5.61 1.62
CA VAL A 419 27.84 6.87 0.90
C VAL A 419 29.32 7.05 0.60
N THR A 420 29.76 6.42 -0.48
CA THR A 420 31.03 6.75 -1.13
C THR A 420 30.94 8.24 -1.46
N PRO A 421 31.78 9.11 -0.85
CA PRO A 421 31.61 10.54 -1.02
C PRO A 421 31.85 10.88 -2.48
N SER A 422 30.77 11.26 -3.17
CA SER A 422 30.85 11.73 -4.56
C SER A 422 31.91 12.83 -4.62
N PRO A 423 32.90 12.75 -5.53
CA PRO A 423 34.01 13.70 -5.56
C PRO A 423 33.43 15.09 -5.76
N SER A 424 33.47 15.91 -4.70
CA SER A 424 32.91 17.25 -4.68
C SER A 424 33.41 18.01 -5.91
N PRO A 425 32.53 18.64 -6.70
CA PRO A 425 32.89 19.17 -8.01
C PRO A 425 33.98 20.24 -7.86
N THR A 426 35.22 19.84 -8.11
CA THR A 426 36.41 20.70 -7.99
C THR A 426 36.24 21.86 -8.96
N SER A 427 35.99 23.04 -8.41
CA SER A 427 35.69 24.25 -9.19
C SER A 427 36.75 24.45 -10.28
N PRO A 428 36.37 24.54 -11.56
CA PRO A 428 37.34 24.59 -12.64
C PRO A 428 38.16 25.87 -12.57
N THR A 429 39.48 25.72 -12.53
CA THR A 429 40.45 26.81 -12.57
C THR A 429 40.14 27.77 -13.72
N PRO A 430 40.13 29.11 -13.51
CA PRO A 430 39.69 30.05 -14.53
C PRO A 430 40.56 29.98 -15.80
N SER A 431 39.92 29.60 -16.91
CA SER A 431 40.52 29.57 -18.25
C SER A 431 40.82 30.98 -18.75
N PRO A 432 41.90 31.23 -19.52
CA PRO A 432 42.28 32.57 -19.96
C PRO A 432 41.22 33.25 -20.85
N SER A 433 41.14 34.58 -20.73
CA SER A 433 40.15 35.40 -21.43
C SER A 433 40.32 35.36 -22.96
N PRO A 434 39.24 35.14 -23.74
CA PRO A 434 39.29 35.23 -25.20
C PRO A 434 39.43 36.69 -25.65
N THR A 435 40.23 36.93 -26.69
CA THR A 435 40.33 38.24 -27.35
C THR A 435 39.26 38.36 -28.42
N SER A 436 38.40 39.38 -28.34
CA SER A 436 37.28 39.58 -29.26
C SER A 436 37.71 40.37 -30.52
N PRO A 437 37.44 39.88 -31.74
CA PRO A 437 37.56 40.67 -32.96
C PRO A 437 36.35 41.62 -33.13
N SER A 438 36.59 42.83 -33.65
CA SER A 438 35.52 43.81 -33.89
C SER A 438 34.54 43.34 -34.97
N PRO A 439 33.21 43.53 -34.79
CA PRO A 439 32.22 43.20 -35.80
C PRO A 439 32.19 44.23 -36.94
N THR A 440 32.12 43.76 -38.18
CA THR A 440 31.80 44.56 -39.37
C THR A 440 30.36 44.25 -39.77
N SER A 441 29.49 45.28 -39.83
CA SER A 441 28.07 45.11 -40.13
C SER A 441 27.80 45.13 -41.64
N PRO A 442 27.18 44.08 -42.23
CA PRO A 442 26.66 44.11 -43.59
C PRO A 442 25.30 44.83 -43.65
N SER A 443 25.07 45.63 -44.69
CA SER A 443 23.78 46.29 -44.92
C SER A 443 22.69 45.28 -45.31
N PRO A 444 21.45 45.38 -44.78
CA PRO A 444 20.36 44.51 -45.20
C PRO A 444 19.85 44.87 -46.60
N THR A 445 19.75 43.86 -47.48
CA THR A 445 19.06 43.96 -48.77
C THR A 445 17.71 43.26 -48.65
N SER A 446 16.60 44.00 -48.74
CA SER A 446 15.27 43.41 -48.66
C SER A 446 14.91 42.67 -49.96
N PRO A 447 14.52 41.38 -49.92
CA PRO A 447 13.82 40.76 -51.04
C PRO A 447 12.42 41.36 -51.18
N SER A 448 11.87 41.32 -52.40
CA SER A 448 10.49 41.71 -52.70
C SER A 448 9.55 40.50 -52.50
N PRO A 449 8.32 40.68 -51.97
CA PRO A 449 7.38 39.58 -51.77
C PRO A 449 6.74 39.13 -53.10
N THR A 450 7.07 37.92 -53.55
CA THR A 450 6.37 37.26 -54.66
C THR A 450 5.16 36.49 -54.13
N SER A 451 3.94 36.97 -54.40
CA SER A 451 2.72 36.25 -54.03
C SER A 451 2.54 35.00 -54.90
N PRO A 452 2.31 33.80 -54.33
CA PRO A 452 1.76 32.68 -55.10
C PRO A 452 0.33 32.99 -55.54
N SER A 453 -0.09 32.42 -56.67
CA SER A 453 -1.47 32.49 -57.16
C SER A 453 -2.28 31.30 -56.63
N PRO A 454 -3.53 31.47 -56.17
CA PRO A 454 -4.33 30.38 -55.63
C PRO A 454 -4.83 29.44 -56.75
N THR A 455 -4.25 28.24 -56.85
CA THR A 455 -4.78 27.16 -57.70
C THR A 455 -5.90 26.42 -56.97
N SER A 456 -7.15 26.67 -57.35
CA SER A 456 -8.30 25.95 -56.78
C SER A 456 -8.38 24.51 -57.34
N PRO A 457 -8.44 23.47 -56.49
CA PRO A 457 -8.82 22.14 -56.95
C PRO A 457 -10.30 22.12 -57.35
N SER A 458 -10.64 21.32 -58.37
CA SER A 458 -12.03 21.10 -58.80
C SER A 458 -12.68 20.03 -57.91
N PRO A 459 -13.95 20.19 -57.47
CA PRO A 459 -14.62 19.21 -56.61
C PRO A 459 -15.08 17.97 -57.39
N THR A 460 -14.31 16.88 -57.31
CA THR A 460 -14.73 15.57 -57.81
C THR A 460 -15.74 14.94 -56.85
N SER A 461 -17.03 15.00 -57.19
CA SER A 461 -18.10 14.39 -56.39
C SER A 461 -18.08 12.85 -56.50
N PRO A 462 -18.03 12.08 -55.39
CA PRO A 462 -18.22 10.64 -55.42
C PRO A 462 -19.70 10.30 -55.66
N SER A 463 -19.97 9.36 -56.57
CA SER A 463 -21.33 8.87 -56.82
C SER A 463 -21.80 7.94 -55.68
N PRO A 464 -23.02 8.12 -55.13
CA PRO A 464 -23.52 7.28 -54.04
C PRO A 464 -23.82 5.86 -54.55
N THR A 465 -23.01 4.89 -54.12
CA THR A 465 -23.25 3.46 -54.40
C THR A 465 -24.10 2.88 -53.28
N SER A 466 -25.42 2.75 -53.50
CA SER A 466 -26.31 2.13 -52.52
C SER A 466 -26.06 0.62 -52.44
N PRO A 467 -25.85 0.03 -51.24
CA PRO A 467 -25.90 -1.41 -51.08
C PRO A 467 -27.34 -1.91 -51.33
N SER A 468 -27.47 -3.09 -51.95
CA SER A 468 -28.75 -3.77 -52.11
C SER A 468 -29.06 -4.60 -50.86
N PRO A 469 -30.31 -4.59 -50.34
CA PRO A 469 -30.67 -5.36 -49.15
C PRO A 469 -30.77 -6.85 -49.45
N THR A 470 -29.76 -7.63 -49.08
CA THR A 470 -29.81 -9.10 -49.11
C THR A 470 -30.61 -9.63 -47.92
N SER A 471 -31.89 -9.96 -48.14
CA SER A 471 -32.72 -10.60 -47.11
C SER A 471 -32.34 -12.08 -46.91
N PRO A 472 -32.08 -12.56 -45.69
CA PRO A 472 -31.88 -13.98 -45.42
C PRO A 472 -33.21 -14.75 -45.54
N ALA A 473 -33.18 -15.89 -46.21
CA ALA A 473 -34.35 -16.77 -46.31
C ALA A 473 -34.57 -17.55 -44.98
N PRO A 474 -35.82 -17.73 -44.53
CA PRO A 474 -36.11 -18.45 -43.29
C PRO A 474 -36.01 -19.97 -43.47
N THR A 475 -34.96 -20.57 -42.91
CA THR A 475 -34.78 -22.03 -42.89
C THR A 475 -35.70 -22.66 -41.83
N SER A 476 -36.80 -23.29 -42.26
CA SER A 476 -37.72 -23.99 -41.35
C SER A 476 -37.20 -25.40 -41.00
N PRO A 477 -37.05 -25.76 -39.71
CA PRO A 477 -36.69 -27.11 -39.30
C PRO A 477 -37.89 -28.07 -39.46
N ALA A 478 -37.68 -29.21 -40.13
CA ALA A 478 -38.71 -30.22 -40.30
C ALA A 478 -38.99 -31.00 -39.00
N PRO A 479 -40.25 -31.35 -38.68
CA PRO A 479 -40.58 -32.10 -37.47
C PRO A 479 -40.20 -33.58 -37.58
N THR A 480 -39.27 -34.04 -36.75
CA THR A 480 -38.97 -35.47 -36.57
C THR A 480 -40.03 -36.14 -35.71
N SER A 481 -40.83 -37.02 -36.32
CA SER A 481 -41.82 -37.84 -35.60
C SER A 481 -41.17 -39.06 -34.95
N PRO A 482 -41.32 -39.29 -33.63
CA PRO A 482 -40.85 -40.52 -32.99
C PRO A 482 -41.78 -41.69 -33.33
N SER A 483 -41.28 -42.66 -34.09
CA SER A 483 -42.03 -43.86 -34.43
C SER A 483 -42.28 -44.74 -33.20
N ALA A 484 -43.49 -45.25 -33.05
CA ALA A 484 -43.85 -46.15 -31.96
C ALA A 484 -43.27 -47.56 -32.19
N SER A 485 -42.80 -48.18 -31.11
CA SER A 485 -42.55 -49.63 -31.05
C SER A 485 -43.13 -50.16 -29.74
N ALA A 486 -43.76 -51.33 -29.78
CA ALA A 486 -44.58 -51.85 -28.69
C ALA A 486 -43.89 -53.02 -27.97
N THR A 487 -44.16 -53.20 -26.67
CA THR A 487 -44.63 -54.49 -26.11
C THR A 487 -45.01 -54.42 -24.61
N THR A 488 -46.29 -54.71 -24.34
CA THR A 488 -46.84 -55.54 -23.23
C THR A 488 -46.47 -55.38 -21.74
N SER A 489 -47.48 -55.63 -20.90
CA SER A 489 -47.43 -56.10 -19.48
C SER A 489 -47.20 -55.04 -18.38
N SER A 490 -47.80 -55.16 -17.18
CA SER A 490 -48.99 -55.91 -16.73
C SER A 490 -49.45 -55.44 -15.34
N ALA A 491 -50.77 -55.37 -15.13
CA ALA A 491 -51.48 -55.28 -13.84
C ALA A 491 -51.23 -54.07 -12.89
N GLY A 492 -52.26 -53.73 -12.11
CA GLY A 492 -52.19 -52.84 -10.93
C GLY A 492 -52.15 -53.66 -9.62
N PRO A 493 -52.79 -53.25 -8.50
CA PRO A 493 -53.88 -52.25 -8.40
C PRO A 493 -53.75 -51.25 -7.22
N GLY A 494 -54.73 -50.35 -7.12
CA GLY A 494 -55.32 -50.01 -5.82
C GLY A 494 -55.11 -48.58 -5.31
N PRO A 495 -56.11 -47.95 -4.65
CA PRO A 495 -56.06 -46.53 -4.30
C PRO A 495 -56.11 -46.26 -2.78
N THR A 496 -55.87 -45.01 -2.40
CA THR A 496 -56.80 -44.28 -1.51
C THR A 496 -56.65 -42.77 -1.73
N SER A 497 -57.75 -42.04 -1.58
CA SER A 497 -57.82 -40.59 -1.74
C SER A 497 -57.82 -39.89 -0.37
N HIS A 498 -57.45 -38.61 -0.32
CA HIS A 498 -58.19 -37.60 0.46
C HIS A 498 -57.88 -36.16 -0.04
N HIS A 499 -58.95 -35.45 -0.42
CA HIS A 499 -59.04 -33.99 -0.63
C HIS A 499 -59.66 -33.39 0.69
N PRO A 500 -59.82 -32.05 0.94
CA PRO A 500 -59.89 -30.97 -0.06
C PRO A 500 -59.38 -29.53 0.29
N THR A 501 -59.13 -28.77 -0.78
CA THR A 501 -59.38 -27.31 -0.96
C THR A 501 -58.91 -26.23 0.04
N LYS A 502 -58.15 -25.24 -0.46
CA LYS A 502 -58.65 -23.86 -0.68
C LYS A 502 -57.81 -23.06 -1.69
N ALA A 503 -58.38 -21.98 -2.22
CA ALA A 503 -57.82 -20.98 -3.17
C ALA A 503 -58.53 -19.61 -2.92
N PRO A 504 -58.27 -18.49 -3.65
CA PRO A 504 -57.38 -18.23 -4.79
C PRO A 504 -56.56 -16.90 -4.68
N THR A 505 -56.17 -16.28 -5.81
CA THR A 505 -55.56 -14.92 -6.02
C THR A 505 -54.04 -14.77 -5.72
N SER A 506 -53.25 -13.92 -6.43
CA SER A 506 -53.39 -13.30 -7.78
C SER A 506 -52.10 -12.59 -8.29
N GLN A 507 -51.88 -12.63 -9.61
CA GLN A 507 -51.14 -11.66 -10.48
C GLN A 507 -49.59 -11.48 -10.41
N HIS A 508 -49.01 -11.62 -11.62
CA HIS A 508 -47.83 -10.98 -12.25
C HIS A 508 -46.37 -11.23 -11.74
N PRO A 509 -45.44 -11.62 -12.64
CA PRO A 509 -43.99 -11.65 -12.38
C PRO A 509 -43.27 -10.38 -12.87
N GLY A 510 -42.08 -10.07 -12.33
CA GLY A 510 -41.28 -8.94 -12.83
C GLY A 510 -40.14 -8.43 -11.91
N GLY A 511 -39.44 -9.32 -11.20
CA GLY A 511 -38.25 -8.95 -10.42
C GLY A 511 -36.98 -9.13 -11.24
N GLY A 512 -36.18 -8.07 -11.41
CA GLY A 512 -34.87 -8.13 -12.06
C GLY A 512 -33.82 -8.82 -11.17
N GLU A 513 -32.89 -9.54 -11.81
CA GLU A 513 -31.81 -10.26 -11.13
C GLU A 513 -30.73 -9.27 -10.66
N LEU A 514 -30.47 -9.24 -9.34
CA LEU A 514 -29.42 -8.40 -8.75
C LEU A 514 -28.09 -9.17 -8.71
N PRO A 515 -26.95 -8.55 -9.08
CA PRO A 515 -25.65 -9.20 -8.99
C PRO A 515 -25.27 -9.44 -7.53
N SER A 516 -24.96 -10.70 -7.19
CA SER A 516 -24.62 -11.12 -5.83
C SER A 516 -23.23 -10.60 -5.41
N THR A 517 -23.20 -9.54 -4.61
CA THR A 517 -22.03 -9.18 -3.78
C THR A 517 -21.97 -10.12 -2.57
N GLY A 518 -20.77 -10.58 -2.20
CA GLY A 518 -20.55 -11.69 -1.26
C GLY A 518 -20.85 -11.41 0.21
N ALA A 519 -22.11 -11.19 0.58
CA ALA A 519 -22.58 -11.04 1.96
C ALA A 519 -23.95 -11.71 2.15
N GLY A 520 -23.96 -13.04 2.30
CA GLY A 520 -25.19 -13.82 2.50
C GLY A 520 -24.91 -15.15 3.21
N ASN A 521 -25.58 -15.38 4.34
CA ASN A 521 -25.28 -16.45 5.29
C ASN A 521 -25.42 -17.87 4.70
N ALA A 522 -24.31 -18.42 4.21
CA ALA A 522 -24.11 -19.83 3.89
C ALA A 522 -22.73 -20.28 4.41
N PRO A 523 -22.56 -21.55 4.83
CA PRO A 523 -21.27 -22.01 5.36
C PRO A 523 -20.22 -22.02 4.26
N VAL A 524 -19.20 -21.16 4.40
CA VAL A 524 -18.05 -21.13 3.49
C VAL A 524 -17.29 -22.45 3.61
N VAL A 525 -17.41 -23.29 2.58
CA VAL A 525 -16.59 -24.48 2.44
C VAL A 525 -15.18 -24.03 2.08
N PHE A 526 -14.26 -24.08 3.06
CA PHE A 526 -12.84 -23.83 2.83
C PHE A 526 -12.32 -24.72 1.70
N GLY A 527 -11.87 -24.10 0.60
CA GLY A 527 -11.30 -24.78 -0.55
C GLY A 527 -9.92 -25.35 -0.24
N LEU A 528 -9.85 -26.46 0.49
CA LEU A 528 -8.62 -27.21 0.80
C LEU A 528 -8.05 -27.94 -0.43
N ALA A 529 -7.66 -27.18 -1.44
CA ALA A 529 -6.92 -27.64 -2.62
C ALA A 529 -5.43 -27.88 -2.27
N GLY A 530 -5.17 -28.73 -1.26
CA GLY A 530 -3.85 -28.85 -0.62
C GLY A 530 -3.44 -30.25 -0.13
N VAL A 531 -4.25 -31.29 -0.33
CA VAL A 531 -3.87 -32.68 0.00
C VAL A 531 -4.34 -33.61 -1.12
N GLY A 532 -3.41 -34.29 -1.80
CA GLY A 532 -3.84 -35.16 -2.92
C GLY A 532 -2.80 -35.90 -3.76
N LEU A 533 -1.52 -36.06 -3.36
CA LEU A 533 -0.58 -36.92 -4.12
C LEU A 533 0.64 -37.44 -3.32
N LEU A 534 0.42 -38.02 -2.13
CA LEU A 534 1.42 -38.86 -1.44
C LEU A 534 0.80 -40.21 -1.08
N GLY A 535 0.97 -41.21 -1.95
CA GLY A 535 0.33 -42.50 -1.77
C GLY A 535 0.53 -43.53 -2.89
N LEU A 536 1.78 -43.82 -3.27
CA LEU A 536 2.26 -45.09 -3.87
C LEU A 536 3.74 -44.96 -4.26
N GLY A 537 4.67 -45.40 -3.38
CA GLY A 537 6.11 -45.31 -3.68
C GLY A 537 7.05 -45.42 -2.48
N GLY A 538 6.92 -46.48 -1.65
CA GLY A 538 7.72 -46.57 -0.42
C GLY A 538 7.66 -47.90 0.33
N LEU A 539 7.76 -49.05 -0.37
CA LEU A 539 7.75 -50.36 0.31
C LEU A 539 8.61 -51.44 -0.38
N ALA A 540 9.83 -51.09 -0.79
CA ALA A 540 10.89 -52.03 -1.14
C ALA A 540 12.28 -51.41 -0.85
N VAL A 541 13.30 -52.26 -0.68
CA VAL A 541 14.70 -51.93 -0.29
C VAL A 541 14.92 -51.69 1.22
N LEU A 542 14.83 -52.75 2.02
CA LEU A 542 15.48 -52.81 3.35
C LEU A 542 15.86 -54.23 3.83
N ALA A 543 16.33 -55.12 2.93
CA ALA A 543 16.70 -56.49 3.30
C ALA A 543 17.75 -57.17 2.37
N ALA A 544 18.90 -56.54 2.10
CA ALA A 544 19.86 -57.09 1.12
C ALA A 544 21.37 -56.82 1.36
N ARG A 545 21.92 -57.05 2.57
CA ARG A 545 23.39 -57.26 2.76
C ARG A 545 23.81 -57.77 4.15
N ARG A 546 23.92 -59.09 4.33
CA ARG A 546 25.12 -59.83 4.83
C ARG A 546 24.82 -61.28 5.26
N ARG A 547 25.54 -62.24 4.66
CA ARG A 547 25.65 -63.68 5.00
C ARG A 547 24.33 -64.50 4.85
N GLY A 548 24.29 -65.70 4.27
CA GLY A 548 25.24 -66.39 3.37
C GLY A 548 25.50 -67.86 3.72
N ARG A 549 25.90 -68.62 2.68
CA ARG A 549 26.50 -69.98 2.67
C ARG A 549 25.62 -71.24 2.81
N HIS A 550 25.89 -72.16 1.86
CA HIS A 550 25.77 -73.62 1.86
C HIS A 550 24.42 -74.33 1.67
N SER A 551 24.54 -75.42 0.88
CA SER A 551 23.58 -76.51 0.60
C SER A 551 22.29 -76.13 -0.12
#